data_AF-A0A8T4YRJ3-F1
#
_entry.id   AF-A0A8T4YRJ3-F1
#
_cell.length_a   1.000
_cell.length_b   1.000
_cell.length_c   1.000
_cell.angle_alpha   90.00
_cell.angle_beta   90.00
_cell.angle_gamma   90.00
#
_symmetry.space_group_name_H-M   'P 1'
#
loop_
_entity.id
_entity.type
_entity.pdbx_description
1 polymer ?
#
loop_
_entity_poly.entity_id
_entity_poly.type
_entity_poly.pdbx_seq_one_letter_code
_entity_poly.pdbx_strand_id
1 'polypeptide(L)'
;PNRTRYLSELEAGEELMIVDRDGNVRFTNIGRVKIEWRPLLLIEAEHDGKHFKTITQNAETIRLVTEKGSISVTELKPGDEVLACILEGGRHFGTLVKEERILEL
;
A
#
# COMPACT_ATOMS: atom_id res chain seq x y z
N PRO A 1 0.08 31.17 -2.58
CA PRO A 1 -0.95 31.03 -1.52
C PRO A 1 -2.32 30.51 -2.02
N ASN A 2 -2.38 29.67 -3.07
CA ASN A 2 -3.64 29.24 -3.72
C ASN A 2 -3.70 27.72 -3.96
N ARG A 3 -3.12 26.93 -3.04
CA ARG A 3 -3.09 25.46 -3.11
C ARG A 3 -3.33 24.87 -1.73
N THR A 4 -4.15 23.82 -1.68
CA THR A 4 -4.24 22.94 -0.52
C THR A 4 -2.89 22.24 -0.32
N ARG A 5 -2.41 22.17 0.91
CA ARG A 5 -1.18 21.45 1.28
C ARG A 5 -1.45 19.95 1.39
N TYR A 6 -0.43 19.14 1.11
CA TYR A 6 -0.47 17.72 1.44
C TYR A 6 -0.38 17.52 2.95
N LEU A 7 -0.97 16.44 3.48
CA LEU A 7 -0.88 16.12 4.92
C LEU A 7 0.57 15.93 5.39
N SER A 8 1.46 15.48 4.50
CA SER A 8 2.89 15.32 4.76
C SER A 8 3.65 16.64 4.92
N GLU A 9 3.05 17.75 4.49
CA GLU A 9 3.65 19.08 4.60
C GLU A 9 3.26 19.79 5.90
N LEU A 10 2.31 19.25 6.67
CA LEU A 10 1.78 19.90 7.86
C LEU A 10 2.64 19.66 9.10
N GLU A 11 2.65 20.62 10.02
CA GLU A 11 3.41 20.56 11.27
C GLU A 11 2.54 20.80 12.51
N ALA A 12 2.95 20.27 13.66
CA ALA A 12 2.26 20.55 14.91
C ALA A 12 2.34 22.04 15.27
N GLY A 13 1.23 22.60 15.77
CA GLY A 13 1.10 24.03 16.09
C GLY A 13 0.55 24.88 14.94
N GLU A 14 0.59 24.39 13.70
CA GLU A 14 0.00 25.10 12.56
C GLU A 14 -1.53 25.21 12.69
N GLU A 15 -2.10 26.31 12.21
CA GLU A 15 -3.54 26.51 12.09
C GLU A 15 -4.03 25.99 10.73
N LEU A 16 -5.16 25.26 10.75
CA LEU A 16 -5.82 24.76 9.55
C LEU A 16 -7.31 25.12 9.54
N MET A 17 -7.84 25.16 8.33
CA MET A 17 -9.25 25.41 8.06
C MET A 17 -9.98 24.07 7.85
N ILE A 18 -11.00 23.80 8.67
CA ILE A 18 -11.90 22.66 8.50
C ILE A 18 -13.18 23.16 7.84
N VAL A 19 -13.56 22.51 6.74
CA VAL A 19 -14.79 22.79 6.00
C VAL A 19 -15.70 21.57 6.08
N ASP A 20 -16.96 21.75 6.49
CA ASP A 20 -17.95 20.68 6.51
C ASP A 20 -18.71 20.54 5.17
N ARG A 21 -19.64 19.58 5.11
CA ARG A 21 -20.43 19.28 3.90
C ARG A 21 -21.36 20.42 3.45
N ASP A 22 -21.70 21.33 4.34
CA ASP A 22 -22.61 22.45 4.09
C ASP A 22 -21.83 23.75 3.82
N GLY A 23 -20.49 23.68 3.86
CA GLY A 23 -19.59 24.81 3.61
C GLY A 23 -19.28 25.64 4.85
N ASN A 24 -19.68 25.21 6.05
CA ASN A 24 -19.31 25.93 7.27
C ASN A 24 -17.82 25.74 7.55
N VAL A 25 -17.20 26.80 8.05
CA VAL A 25 -15.75 26.88 8.26
C VAL A 25 -15.43 27.07 9.74
N ARG A 26 -14.45 26.30 10.25
CA ARG A 26 -13.81 26.56 11.54
C ARG A 26 -12.30 26.42 11.46
N PHE A 27 -11.58 27.23 12.22
CA PHE A 27 -10.13 27.15 12.37
C PHE A 27 -9.76 26.31 13.59
N THR A 28 -8.66 25.56 13.50
CA THR A 28 -8.11 24.79 14.61
C THR A 28 -6.60 24.61 14.45
N ASN A 29 -5.90 24.36 15.55
CA ASN A 29 -4.48 24.02 15.52
C ASN A 29 -4.26 22.51 15.40
N ILE A 30 -3.16 22.13 14.74
CA ILE A 30 -2.68 20.75 14.69
C ILE A 30 -2.02 20.41 16.02
N GLY A 31 -2.58 19.46 16.77
CA GLY A 31 -1.95 18.97 18.00
C GLY A 31 -0.73 18.09 17.74
N ARG A 32 -0.85 17.15 16.79
CA ARG A 32 0.22 16.22 16.42
C ARG A 32 0.04 15.77 14.98
N VAL A 33 1.14 15.68 14.25
CA VAL A 33 1.21 14.97 12.97
C VAL A 33 1.93 13.65 13.19
N LYS A 34 1.32 12.53 12.78
CA LYS A 34 1.94 11.21 12.80
C LYS A 34 2.16 10.76 11.37
N ILE A 35 3.35 11.03 10.84
CA ILE A 35 3.80 10.53 9.54
C ILE A 35 4.60 9.26 9.79
N GLU A 36 4.16 8.15 9.19
CA GLU A 36 4.85 6.87 9.26
C GLU A 36 5.32 6.52 7.84
N TRP A 37 6.63 6.44 7.64
CA TRP A 37 7.22 6.01 6.39
C TRP A 37 7.45 4.50 6.44
N ARG A 38 6.64 3.75 5.69
CA ARG A 38 6.85 2.31 5.49
C ARG A 38 7.40 2.10 4.08
N PRO A 39 8.64 1.61 3.92
CA PRO A 39 9.12 1.25 2.60
C PRO A 39 8.23 0.14 2.02
N LEU A 40 8.11 0.12 0.70
CA LEU A 40 7.39 -0.95 0.01
C LEU A 40 8.38 -2.09 -0.30
N LEU A 41 7.90 -3.33 -0.22
CA LEU A 41 8.61 -4.52 -0.68
C LEU A 41 8.04 -4.95 -2.02
N LEU A 42 8.91 -5.13 -3.01
CA LEU A 42 8.58 -5.84 -4.25
C LEU A 42 8.86 -7.33 -4.03
N ILE A 43 7.83 -8.16 -4.15
CA ILE A 43 7.93 -9.61 -4.05
C ILE A 43 7.73 -10.17 -5.45
N GLU A 44 8.68 -10.98 -5.91
CA GLU A 44 8.64 -11.67 -7.19
C GLU A 44 8.48 -13.17 -6.95
N ALA A 45 7.58 -13.79 -7.71
CA ALA A 45 7.33 -15.23 -7.68
C ALA A 45 7.36 -15.79 -9.09
N GLU A 46 7.70 -17.07 -9.20
CA GLU A 46 7.68 -17.82 -10.45
C GLU A 46 6.76 -19.03 -10.31
N HIS A 47 5.91 -19.26 -11.31
CA HIS A 47 5.11 -20.47 -11.44
C HIS A 47 4.92 -20.81 -12.91
N ASP A 48 5.16 -22.06 -13.30
CA ASP A 48 5.07 -22.56 -14.69
C ASP A 48 5.84 -21.69 -15.71
N GLY A 49 7.05 -21.23 -15.35
CA GLY A 49 7.89 -20.36 -16.19
C GLY A 49 7.33 -18.95 -16.40
N LYS A 50 6.32 -18.56 -15.61
CA LYS A 50 5.74 -17.21 -15.60
C LYS A 50 6.16 -16.48 -14.33
N HIS A 51 6.63 -15.25 -14.50
CA HIS A 51 6.90 -14.36 -13.37
C HIS A 51 5.67 -13.55 -12.99
N PHE A 52 5.50 -13.38 -11.68
CA PHE A 52 4.46 -12.59 -11.06
C PHE A 52 5.07 -11.67 -10.02
N LYS A 53 4.42 -10.54 -9.77
CA LYS A 53 4.89 -9.56 -8.80
C LYS A 53 3.75 -9.01 -7.96
N THR A 54 4.06 -8.68 -6.71
CA THR A 54 3.22 -7.84 -5.86
C THR A 54 4.08 -6.85 -5.10
N ILE A 55 3.46 -5.77 -4.66
CA ILE A 55 4.09 -4.75 -3.84
C ILE A 55 3.30 -4.69 -2.53
N THR A 56 3.99 -4.92 -1.41
CA THR A 56 3.40 -4.85 -0.08
C THR A 56 4.08 -3.78 0.75
N GLN A 57 3.44 -3.35 1.84
CA GLN A 57 4.15 -2.57 2.85
C GLN A 57 5.17 -3.47 3.56
N ASN A 58 6.36 -2.95 3.82
CA ASN A 58 7.36 -3.61 4.66
C ASN A 58 6.92 -3.52 6.13
N ALA A 59 6.15 -4.50 6.60
CA ALA A 59 5.66 -4.57 7.97
C ALA A 59 5.41 -6.02 8.40
N GLU A 60 5.67 -6.31 9.68
CA GLU A 60 5.54 -7.64 10.28
C GLU A 60 4.10 -8.18 10.30
N THR A 61 3.13 -7.26 10.20
CA THR A 61 1.71 -7.56 10.16
C THR A 61 1.22 -7.97 8.79
N ILE A 62 1.99 -7.72 7.73
CA ILE A 62 1.68 -8.22 6.39
C ILE A 62 2.27 -9.62 6.27
N ARG A 63 1.41 -10.62 6.07
CA ARG A 63 1.78 -12.02 6.06
C ARG A 63 1.28 -12.72 4.81
N LEU A 64 2.10 -13.60 4.26
CA LEU A 64 1.73 -14.49 3.16
C LEU A 64 1.48 -15.90 3.70
N VAL A 65 0.59 -16.64 3.04
CA VAL A 65 0.29 -18.03 3.38
C VAL A 65 1.31 -18.94 2.69
N THR A 66 1.83 -19.92 3.40
CA THR A 66 2.73 -20.99 2.94
C THR A 66 2.13 -22.34 3.33
N GLU A 67 2.72 -23.43 2.89
CA GLU A 67 2.29 -24.78 3.30
C GLU A 67 2.36 -25.02 4.82
N LYS A 68 3.23 -24.30 5.52
CA LYS A 68 3.50 -24.48 6.96
C LYS A 68 2.71 -23.53 7.86
N GLY A 69 1.93 -22.62 7.29
CA GLY A 69 1.23 -21.55 8.01
C GLY A 69 1.38 -20.21 7.32
N SER A 70 1.45 -19.11 8.07
CA SER A 70 1.74 -17.79 7.49
C SER A 70 3.12 -17.30 7.88
N ILE A 71 3.81 -16.62 6.96
CA ILE A 71 5.11 -15.99 7.16
C ILE A 71 4.98 -14.48 6.98
N SER A 72 5.73 -13.70 7.78
CA SER A 72 5.81 -12.25 7.60
C SER A 72 6.54 -11.91 6.31
N VAL A 73 6.10 -10.88 5.59
CA VAL A 73 6.85 -10.38 4.42
C VAL A 73 8.25 -9.90 4.75
N THR A 74 8.50 -9.52 6.00
CA THR A 74 9.83 -9.13 6.50
C THR A 74 10.80 -10.31 6.66
N GLU A 75 10.28 -11.54 6.69
CA GLU A 75 11.02 -12.78 6.93
C GLU A 75 11.14 -13.65 5.68
N LEU A 76 10.44 -13.29 4.60
CA LEU A 76 10.49 -13.98 3.31
C LEU A 76 11.90 -14.04 2.75
N LYS A 77 12.24 -15.18 2.16
CA LYS A 77 13.52 -15.42 1.49
C LYS A 77 13.30 -16.05 0.12
N PRO A 78 14.24 -15.85 -0.83
CA PRO A 78 14.22 -16.59 -2.08
C PRO A 78 14.14 -18.09 -1.83
N GLY A 79 13.19 -18.75 -2.49
CA GLY A 79 12.89 -20.17 -2.31
C GLY A 79 11.73 -20.47 -1.36
N ASP A 80 11.18 -19.48 -0.64
CA ASP A 80 9.93 -19.67 0.09
C ASP A 80 8.75 -19.80 -0.88
N GLU A 81 7.96 -20.85 -0.69
CA GLU A 81 6.74 -21.08 -1.47
C GLU A 81 5.53 -20.46 -0.76
N VAL A 82 4.76 -19.68 -1.52
CA VAL A 82 3.59 -18.95 -1.03
C VAL A 82 2.36 -19.30 -1.86
N LEU A 83 1.21 -19.33 -1.19
CA LEU A 83 -0.08 -19.48 -1.85
C LEU A 83 -0.43 -18.16 -2.55
N ALA A 84 -0.78 -18.26 -3.83
CA ALA A 84 -1.15 -17.13 -4.66
C ALA A 84 -2.42 -17.42 -5.45
N CYS A 85 -3.27 -16.40 -5.59
CA CYS A 85 -4.33 -16.40 -6.59
C CYS A 85 -3.78 -15.78 -7.88
N ILE A 86 -3.64 -16.59 -8.93
CA ILE A 86 -3.13 -16.12 -10.22
C ILE A 86 -4.31 -15.77 -11.12
N LEU A 87 -4.39 -14.50 -11.51
CA LEU A 87 -5.37 -14.01 -12.47
C LEU A 87 -4.69 -13.70 -13.82
N GLU A 88 -5.39 -13.95 -14.92
CA GLU A 88 -4.95 -13.54 -16.25
C GLU A 88 -5.24 -12.05 -16.48
N GLY A 89 -4.18 -11.25 -16.56
CA GLY A 89 -4.26 -9.80 -16.78
C GLY A 89 -4.45 -9.00 -15.49
N GLY A 90 -3.74 -7.87 -15.39
CA GLY A 90 -3.94 -6.89 -14.32
C GLY A 90 -5.16 -6.00 -14.60
N ARG A 91 -5.69 -5.34 -13.58
CA ARG A 91 -6.72 -4.30 -13.77
C ARG A 91 -6.16 -2.92 -13.46
N HIS A 92 -6.12 -2.05 -14.46
CA HIS A 92 -5.80 -0.65 -14.29
C HIS A 92 -7.10 0.18 -14.35
N PHE A 93 -7.51 0.73 -13.19
CA PHE A 93 -8.79 1.43 -13.04
C PHE A 93 -10.01 0.63 -13.55
N GLY A 94 -10.03 -0.68 -13.28
CA GLY A 94 -11.11 -1.59 -13.69
C GLY A 94 -10.99 -2.13 -15.13
N THR A 95 -10.08 -1.61 -15.95
CA THR A 95 -9.83 -2.09 -17.32
C THR A 95 -8.82 -3.24 -17.30
N LEU A 96 -9.11 -4.34 -18.00
CA LEU A 96 -8.20 -5.48 -18.12
C LEU A 96 -6.99 -5.12 -18.99
N VAL A 97 -5.80 -5.23 -18.42
CA VAL A 97 -4.51 -5.08 -19.08
C VAL A 97 -3.90 -6.47 -19.20
N LYS A 98 -4.01 -7.07 -20.39
CA LYS A 98 -3.60 -8.47 -20.64
C LYS A 98 -2.11 -8.74 -20.41
N GLU A 99 -1.28 -7.71 -20.53
CA GLU A 99 0.17 -7.80 -20.41
C GLU A 99 0.68 -7.73 -18.96
N GLU A 100 -0.18 -7.35 -18.01
CA GLU A 100 0.17 -7.31 -16.59
C GLU A 100 -0.13 -8.62 -15.89
N ARG A 101 0.79 -9.06 -15.04
CA ARG A 101 0.63 -10.24 -14.17
C ARG A 101 0.91 -9.80 -12.73
N ILE A 102 -0.15 -9.73 -11.94
CA ILE A 102 -0.13 -9.24 -10.57
C ILE A 102 -0.53 -10.40 -9.66
N LEU A 103 0.18 -10.56 -8.54
CA LEU A 103 -0.29 -11.41 -7.44
C LEU A 103 -1.30 -10.60 -6.63
N GLU A 104 -2.54 -11.06 -6.60
CA GLU A 104 -3.54 -10.55 -5.67
C GLU A 104 -3.49 -11.38 -4.38
N LEU A 105 -3.44 -10.67 -3.24
CA LEU A 105 -3.32 -11.23 -1.89
C LEU A 105 -4.67 -11.22 -1.16
#